data_AF-A0A1Q3Q7Y1-F1
#
_entry.id   AF-A0A1Q3Q7Y1-F1
#
_cell.length_a   1.000
_cell.length_b   1.000
_cell.length_c   1.000
_cell.angle_alpha   90.00
_cell.angle_beta   90.00
_cell.angle_gamma   90.00
#
_symmetry.space_group_name_H-M   'P 1'
#
loop_
_entity.id
_entity.type
_entity.pdbx_description
1 polymer ?
#
loop_
_entity_poly.entity_id
_entity_poly.type
_entity_poly.pdbx_seq_one_letter_code
_entity_poly.pdbx_strand_id
1 'polypeptide(L)'
;MEFLKDIIGADGVQHFFSLMLFALIGATINLLNNVSKRDKASTATPVKFSFWFMVADNWKRCVSSLLLVYLFVRFMPLLLPSQFYDAINGDIEFLLAIIIGFSFDKLSEFLKDKAKILSVNREEITGENN
;
A
#
# COMPACT_ATOMS: atom_id res chain seq x y z
N MET A 1 -9.82 -1.66 -26.62
CA MET A 1 -8.76 -2.46 -25.96
C MET A 1 -7.46 -1.68 -25.80
N GLU A 2 -7.17 -0.69 -26.65
CA GLU A 2 -5.99 0.19 -26.50
C GLU A 2 -5.97 0.96 -25.18
N PHE A 3 -7.09 1.55 -24.77
CA PHE A 3 -7.21 2.27 -23.49
C PHE A 3 -6.75 1.46 -22.27
N LEU A 4 -7.13 0.18 -22.17
CA LEU A 4 -6.70 -0.66 -21.05
C LEU A 4 -5.20 -0.93 -21.09
N LYS A 5 -4.64 -1.15 -22.28
CA LYS A 5 -3.21 -1.33 -22.48
C LYS A 5 -2.40 -0.09 -22.07
N ASP A 6 -2.95 1.10 -22.28
CA ASP A 6 -2.31 2.34 -21.82
C ASP A 6 -2.27 2.41 -20.29
N ILE A 7 -3.33 1.95 -19.61
CA ILE A 7 -3.45 1.99 -18.15
C ILE A 7 -2.62 0.89 -17.46
N ILE A 8 -2.64 -0.34 -17.95
CA ILE A 8 -2.02 -1.49 -17.27
C ILE A 8 -0.66 -1.88 -17.87
N GLY A 9 -0.37 -1.42 -19.08
CA GLY A 9 0.87 -1.71 -19.78
C GLY A 9 0.77 -2.87 -20.75
N ALA A 10 1.93 -3.44 -21.08
CA ALA A 10 2.03 -4.58 -21.98
C ALA A 10 1.63 -5.91 -21.32
N ASP A 11 1.47 -5.92 -19.99
CA ASP A 11 1.06 -7.10 -19.25
C ASP A 11 -0.38 -7.49 -19.54
N GLY A 12 -0.64 -8.80 -19.50
CA GLY A 12 -2.01 -9.30 -19.57
C GLY A 12 -2.83 -8.78 -18.40
N VAL A 13 -4.10 -8.46 -18.65
CA VAL A 13 -5.06 -7.98 -17.63
C VAL A 13 -5.02 -8.84 -16.37
N GLN A 14 -5.05 -10.17 -16.55
CA GLN A 14 -4.99 -11.12 -15.44
C GLN A 14 -3.68 -11.00 -14.65
N HIS A 15 -2.54 -10.95 -15.33
CA HIS A 15 -1.22 -10.86 -14.69
C HIS A 15 -1.09 -9.59 -13.85
N PHE A 16 -1.48 -8.45 -14.43
CA PHE A 16 -1.45 -7.17 -13.74
C PHE A 16 -2.27 -7.18 -12.45
N PHE A 17 -3.52 -7.67 -12.50
CA PHE A 17 -4.36 -7.74 -11.30
C PHE A 17 -3.85 -8.76 -10.28
N SER A 18 -3.22 -9.86 -10.70
CA SER A 18 -2.55 -10.78 -9.80
C SER A 18 -1.40 -10.10 -9.05
N LEU A 19 -0.52 -9.36 -9.74
CA LEU A 19 0.56 -8.60 -9.09
C LEU A 19 0.03 -7.56 -8.11
N MET A 20 -1.01 -6.82 -8.50
CA MET A 20 -1.67 -5.86 -7.60
C MET A 20 -2.21 -6.54 -6.34
N LEU A 21 -2.87 -7.70 -6.47
CA LEU A 21 -3.41 -8.44 -5.34
C LEU A 21 -2.29 -8.89 -4.37
N PHE A 22 -1.21 -9.48 -4.88
CA PHE A 22 -0.08 -9.91 -4.06
C PHE A 22 0.62 -8.72 -3.38
N ALA A 23 0.77 -7.59 -4.06
CA ALA A 23 1.27 -6.38 -3.44
C ALA A 23 0.35 -5.84 -2.33
N LEU A 24 -0.96 -5.91 -2.50
CA LEU A 24 -1.92 -5.53 -1.46
C LEU A 24 -1.83 -6.42 -0.21
N ILE A 25 -1.47 -7.70 -0.35
CA ILE A 25 -1.16 -8.57 0.80
C ILE A 25 0.02 -7.98 1.57
N GLY A 26 1.12 -7.64 0.90
CA GLY A 26 2.30 -7.03 1.52
C GLY A 26 1.99 -5.71 2.22
N ALA A 27 1.24 -4.83 1.56
CA ALA A 27 0.80 -3.55 2.14
C ALA A 27 -0.08 -3.76 3.38
N THR A 28 -0.99 -4.73 3.34
CA THR A 28 -1.87 -5.08 4.47
C THR A 28 -1.06 -5.58 5.67
N ILE A 29 -0.04 -6.42 5.43
CA ILE A 29 0.86 -6.90 6.49
C ILE A 29 1.53 -5.72 7.21
N ASN A 30 2.07 -4.74 6.47
CA ASN A 30 2.71 -3.58 7.11
C ASN A 30 1.70 -2.66 7.82
N LEU A 31 0.51 -2.46 7.24
CA LEU A 31 -0.58 -1.71 7.89
C LEU A 31 -0.97 -2.33 9.23
N LEU A 32 -1.24 -3.64 9.26
CA LEU A 32 -1.60 -4.37 10.48
C LEU A 32 -0.47 -4.33 11.52
N ASN A 33 0.79 -4.46 11.07
CA ASN A 33 1.96 -4.34 11.95
C ASN A 33 2.07 -2.95 12.60
N ASN A 34 1.84 -1.88 11.84
CA ASN A 34 1.85 -0.51 12.35
C ASN A 34 0.67 -0.26 13.31
N VAL A 35 -0.54 -0.71 12.93
CA VAL A 35 -1.76 -0.61 13.74
C VAL A 35 -1.63 -1.35 15.08
N SER A 36 -0.93 -2.47 15.10
CA SER A 36 -0.71 -3.27 16.32
C SER A 36 0.26 -2.62 17.31
N LYS A 37 1.10 -1.69 16.83
CA LYS A 37 2.09 -0.95 17.62
C LYS A 37 1.58 0.43 18.09
N ARG A 38 0.28 0.72 17.91
CA ARG A 38 -0.32 1.98 18.33
C ARG A 38 -0.26 2.17 19.84
N ASP A 39 -0.04 3.42 20.25
CA ASP A 39 -0.05 3.81 21.66
C ASP A 39 -1.48 3.80 22.21
N LYS A 40 -1.77 2.84 23.09
CA LYS A 40 -3.08 2.69 23.75
C LYS A 40 -3.29 3.68 24.89
N ALA A 41 -2.24 4.36 25.35
CA ALA A 41 -2.34 5.37 26.41
C ALA A 41 -2.75 6.75 25.86
N SER A 42 -2.71 6.94 24.54
CA SER A 42 -3.13 8.18 23.89
C SER A 42 -4.65 8.35 23.92
N THR A 43 -5.13 9.53 24.32
CA THR A 43 -6.55 9.91 24.25
C THR A 43 -7.09 10.00 22.83
N ALA A 44 -6.22 10.16 21.83
CA ALA A 44 -6.58 10.25 20.41
C ALA A 44 -6.64 8.87 19.71
N THR A 45 -6.60 7.77 20.46
CA THR A 45 -6.69 6.40 19.92
C THR A 45 -7.67 5.57 20.76
N PRO A 46 -8.62 4.84 20.14
CA PRO A 46 -9.53 3.97 20.87
C PRO A 46 -8.79 2.86 21.64
N VAL A 47 -9.25 2.59 22.87
CA VAL A 47 -8.66 1.54 23.74
C VAL A 47 -8.84 0.14 23.14
N LYS A 48 -9.98 -0.11 22.48
CA LYS A 48 -10.26 -1.36 21.75
C LYS A 48 -10.05 -1.16 20.26
N PHE A 49 -9.71 -2.23 19.55
CA PHE A 49 -9.60 -2.17 18.09
C PHE A 49 -10.94 -1.73 17.48
N SER A 50 -10.90 -0.66 16.69
CA SER A 50 -12.00 -0.21 15.85
C SER A 50 -11.55 -0.25 14.40
N PHE A 51 -12.24 -1.06 13.60
CA PHE A 51 -11.98 -1.18 12.17
C PHE A 51 -12.19 0.16 11.45
N TRP A 52 -13.27 0.86 11.78
CA TRP A 52 -13.58 2.18 11.21
C TRP A 52 -12.51 3.22 11.55
N PHE A 53 -12.05 3.25 12.81
CA PHE A 53 -10.94 4.12 13.20
C PHE A 53 -9.65 3.77 12.44
N MET A 54 -9.34 2.48 12.26
CA MET A 54 -8.18 2.06 11.48
C MET A 54 -8.26 2.58 10.04
N VAL A 55 -9.41 2.45 9.38
CA VAL A 55 -9.60 2.94 8.01
C VAL A 55 -9.51 4.46 7.96
N ALA A 56 -10.23 5.18 8.84
CA ALA A 56 -10.22 6.64 8.88
C ALA A 56 -8.85 7.24 9.20
N ASP A 57 -8.08 6.63 10.10
CA ASP A 57 -6.72 7.09 10.43
C ASP A 57 -5.73 6.79 9.29
N ASN A 58 -6.00 5.82 8.41
CA ASN A 58 -5.03 5.34 7.42
C ASN A 58 -5.47 5.52 5.96
N TRP A 59 -6.63 6.09 5.65
CA TRP A 59 -7.13 6.14 4.26
C TRP A 59 -6.16 6.85 3.30
N LYS A 60 -5.55 7.97 3.71
CA LYS A 60 -4.54 8.69 2.89
C LYS A 60 -3.32 7.81 2.60
N ARG A 61 -2.87 7.05 3.60
CA ARG A 61 -1.79 6.07 3.46
C ARG A 61 -2.20 4.95 2.52
N CYS A 62 -3.38 4.36 2.69
CA CYS A 62 -3.86 3.28 1.82
C CYS A 62 -3.94 3.72 0.36
N VAL A 63 -4.46 4.93 0.09
CA VAL A 63 -4.50 5.50 -1.26
C VAL A 63 -3.09 5.72 -1.81
N SER A 64 -2.18 6.29 -1.02
CA SER A 64 -0.77 6.46 -1.41
C SER A 64 -0.08 5.13 -1.73
N SER A 65 -0.24 4.12 -0.86
CA SER A 65 0.32 2.77 -1.06
C SER A 65 -0.19 2.14 -2.35
N LEU A 66 -1.50 2.22 -2.61
CA LEU A 66 -2.11 1.70 -3.82
C LEU A 66 -1.57 2.38 -5.08
N LEU A 67 -1.45 3.72 -5.07
CA LEU A 67 -0.91 4.48 -6.20
C LEU A 67 0.56 4.15 -6.46
N LEU A 68 1.38 4.05 -5.41
CA LEU A 68 2.80 3.71 -5.54
C LEU A 68 2.98 2.30 -6.11
N VAL A 69 2.21 1.32 -5.62
CA VAL A 69 2.21 -0.04 -6.14
C VAL A 69 1.76 -0.06 -7.60
N TYR A 70 0.66 0.63 -7.93
CA TYR A 70 0.17 0.74 -9.30
C TYR A 70 1.24 1.30 -10.24
N LEU A 71 1.86 2.43 -9.88
CA LEU A 71 2.90 3.07 -10.67
C LEU A 71 4.10 2.13 -10.85
N PHE A 72 4.53 1.46 -9.78
CA PHE A 72 5.66 0.55 -9.88
C PHE A 72 5.37 -0.64 -10.79
N VAL A 73 4.25 -1.34 -10.60
CA VAL A 73 3.88 -2.48 -11.45
C VAL A 73 3.73 -2.03 -12.91
N ARG A 74 3.04 -0.91 -13.15
CA ARG A 74 2.80 -0.38 -14.49
C ARG A 74 4.08 0.01 -15.23
N PHE A 75 5.05 0.56 -14.51
CA PHE A 75 6.30 1.07 -15.10
C PHE A 75 7.51 0.18 -14.79
N MET A 76 7.30 -1.02 -14.23
CA MET A 76 8.40 -1.94 -13.87
C MET A 76 9.36 -2.23 -15.02
N PRO A 77 8.91 -2.49 -16.28
CA PRO A 77 9.81 -2.71 -17.41
C PRO A 77 10.68 -1.51 -17.78
N LEU A 78 10.26 -0.29 -17.39
CA LEU A 78 11.02 0.94 -17.59
C LEU A 78 11.97 1.23 -16.42
N LEU A 79 11.60 0.82 -15.22
CA LEU A 79 12.34 1.08 -13.98
C LEU A 79 13.48 0.09 -13.75
N LEU A 80 13.32 -1.16 -14.20
CA LEU A 80 14.31 -2.21 -14.04
C LEU A 80 15.12 -2.41 -15.33
N PRO A 81 16.46 -2.52 -15.25
CA PRO A 81 17.25 -2.94 -16.40
C PRO A 81 16.76 -4.31 -16.91
N SER A 82 16.74 -4.50 -18.23
CA SER A 82 16.17 -5.70 -18.88
C SER A 82 16.71 -7.02 -18.29
N GLN A 83 18.01 -7.09 -18.02
CA GLN A 83 18.65 -8.25 -17.40
C GLN A 83 18.05 -8.67 -16.04
N PHE A 84 17.55 -7.72 -15.24
CA PHE A 84 16.88 -8.00 -13.98
C PHE A 84 15.42 -8.34 -14.19
N TYR A 85 14.75 -7.62 -15.09
CA TYR A 85 13.36 -7.87 -15.43
C TYR A 85 13.16 -9.29 -15.97
N ASP A 86 14.00 -9.72 -16.92
CA ASP A 86 13.93 -11.04 -17.54
C ASP A 86 14.27 -12.18 -16.56
N ALA A 87 15.04 -11.88 -15.51
CA ALA A 87 15.37 -12.83 -14.44
C ALA A 87 14.22 -13.04 -13.45
N ILE A 88 13.24 -12.12 -13.41
CA ILE A 88 12.05 -12.22 -12.59
C ILE A 88 10.97 -12.92 -13.42
N ASN A 89 10.70 -14.18 -13.11
CA ASN A 89 9.65 -14.94 -13.79
C ASN A 89 8.89 -15.86 -12.83
N GLY A 90 7.66 -16.20 -13.23
CA GLY A 90 6.81 -17.13 -12.51
C GLY A 90 6.55 -16.72 -11.07
N ASP A 91 6.67 -17.66 -10.14
CA ASP A 91 6.31 -17.46 -8.73
C ASP A 91 7.20 -16.44 -8.00
N ILE A 92 8.43 -16.22 -8.47
CA ILE A 92 9.34 -15.22 -7.89
C ILE A 92 8.76 -13.81 -8.06
N GLU A 93 8.11 -13.54 -9.18
CA GLU A 93 7.49 -12.25 -9.46
C GLU A 93 6.35 -11.93 -8.47
N PHE A 94 5.50 -12.92 -8.16
CA PHE A 94 4.44 -12.74 -7.18
C PHE A 94 4.99 -12.55 -5.76
N LEU A 95 6.07 -13.25 -5.39
CA LEU A 95 6.73 -13.04 -4.11
C LEU A 95 7.33 -11.62 -4.03
N LEU A 96 7.96 -11.15 -5.11
CA LEU A 96 8.48 -9.78 -5.19
C LEU A 96 7.36 -8.75 -5.09
N ALA A 97 6.19 -8.99 -5.69
CA ALA A 97 5.04 -8.11 -5.56
C ALA A 97 4.64 -7.90 -4.09
N ILE A 98 4.64 -8.97 -3.27
CA ILE A 98 4.41 -8.84 -1.82
C ILE A 98 5.45 -7.92 -1.16
N ILE A 99 6.74 -8.12 -1.47
CA ILE A 99 7.84 -7.32 -0.90
C ILE A 99 7.71 -5.84 -1.31
N ILE A 100 7.36 -5.59 -2.57
CA ILE A 100 7.14 -4.25 -3.12
C ILE A 100 5.97 -3.57 -2.41
N GLY A 101 4.84 -4.28 -2.27
CA GLY A 101 3.66 -3.76 -1.57
C GLY A 101 3.95 -3.41 -0.10
N PHE A 102 4.68 -4.27 0.61
CA PHE A 102 5.16 -3.98 1.96
C PHE A 102 6.04 -2.72 1.98
N SER A 103 6.99 -2.62 1.04
CA SER A 103 7.96 -1.52 0.98
C SER A 103 7.30 -0.17 0.68
N PHE A 104 6.36 -0.12 -0.26
CA PHE A 104 5.63 1.13 -0.56
C PHE A 104 4.64 1.52 0.51
N ASP A 105 4.03 0.56 1.20
CA ASP A 105 3.24 0.89 2.37
C ASP A 105 4.11 1.39 3.53
N LYS A 106 5.34 0.87 3.67
CA LYS A 106 6.30 1.40 4.65
C LYS A 106 6.73 2.82 4.33
N LEU A 107 6.91 3.14 3.05
CA LEU A 107 7.14 4.52 2.60
C LEU A 107 5.93 5.41 2.91
N SER A 108 4.71 4.94 2.63
CA SER A 108 3.49 5.70 2.91
C SER A 108 3.25 5.90 4.42
N GLU A 109 3.61 4.92 5.26
CA GLU A 109 3.69 5.05 6.71
C GLU A 109 4.68 6.15 7.12
N PHE A 110 5.87 6.17 6.54
CA PHE A 110 6.85 7.23 6.80
C PHE A 110 6.32 8.62 6.40
N LEU A 111 5.68 8.74 5.25
CA LEU A 111 5.07 9.99 4.78
C LEU A 111 3.94 10.47 5.70
N LYS A 112 3.21 9.54 6.33
CA LYS A 112 2.18 9.84 7.33
C LYS A 112 2.80 10.25 8.67
N ASP A 113 3.61 9.37 9.27
CA ASP A 113 4.00 9.47 10.68
C ASP A 113 5.24 10.35 10.91
N LYS A 114 6.15 10.42 9.93
CA LYS A 114 7.41 11.17 10.04
C LYS A 114 7.37 12.47 9.28
N ALA A 115 6.95 12.44 8.01
CA ALA A 115 6.89 13.64 7.18
C ALA A 115 5.61 14.47 7.41
N LYS A 116 4.59 13.89 8.07
CA LYS A 116 3.28 14.53 8.31
C LYS A 116 2.58 15.04 7.05
N ILE A 117 2.91 14.48 5.89
CA ILE A 117 2.30 14.83 4.59
C ILE A 117 0.93 14.15 4.48
N LEU A 118 0.85 12.89 4.92
CA LEU A 118 -0.38 12.08 4.87
C LEU A 118 -1.10 12.00 6.23
N SER A 119 -0.75 12.87 7.19
CA SER A 119 -1.39 12.86 8.50
C SER A 119 -2.88 13.25 8.41
N VAL A 120 -3.66 12.72 9.34
CA VAL A 120 -5.08 13.01 9.53
C VAL A 120 -5.27 13.49 10.97
N ASN A 121 -6.23 14.39 11.19
CA ASN A 121 -6.57 14.84 12.53
C ASN A 121 -7.32 13.72 13.27
N ARG A 122 -6.69 13.11 14.27
CA ARG A 122 -7.27 11.98 15.02
C ARG A 122 -8.39 12.41 15.96
N GLU A 123 -8.34 13.65 16.46
CA GLU A 123 -9.35 14.17 17.39
C GLU A 123 -10.71 14.30 16.70
N GLU A 124 -10.73 14.77 15.45
CA GLU A 124 -11.92 14.82 14.59
C GLU A 124 -12.53 13.41 14.41
N ILE A 125 -11.71 12.42 14.08
CA ILE A 125 -12.18 11.03 13.87
C ILE A 125 -12.77 10.43 15.15
N THR A 126 -12.16 10.70 16.32
CA THR A 126 -12.66 10.17 17.59
C THR A 126 -13.92 10.90 18.08
N GLY A 127 -14.10 12.17 17.74
CA GLY A 127 -15.28 12.96 18.09
C GLY A 127 -16.54 12.57 17.31
N GLU A 128 -16.40 12.07 16.09
CA GLU A 128 -17.53 11.60 15.25
C GLU A 128 -18.04 10.20 15.63
N ASN A 129 -17.29 9.44 16.44
CA ASN A 129 -17.59 8.04 16.78
C ASN A 129 -18.07 7.83 18.23
N ASN A 130 -18.37 8.90 18.96
CA ASN A 130 -19.00 8.89 20.28
C ASN A 130 -20.45 9.36 20.19
#